data_AF-A0A7W9IMR6-F1
#
_entry.id   AF-A0A7W9IMR6-F1
#
_cell.length_a   1.000
_cell.length_b   1.000
_cell.length_c   1.000
_cell.angle_alpha   90.00
_cell.angle_beta   90.00
_cell.angle_gamma   90.00
#
_symmetry.space_group_name_H-M   'P 1'
#
loop_
_entity.id
_entity.type
_entity.pdbx_description
1 polymer ?
#
loop_
_entity_poly.entity_id
_entity_poly.type
_entity_poly.pdbx_seq_one_letter_code
_entity_poly.pdbx_strand_id
1 'polypeptide(L)'
;MTTAQSQGSPITMIDRVASLLQVFDGQPRLTLAQIARQAELPRSSAHRILQRLVELGWLEREGYQYRLGLRMFELGSKVVQRERLHQACLPFMYALHRSTGLTVHLSALVSGEVLHLERIGDWPKKGEGWRLGARQPAVHSAAGRAILAQLDEAQWPELAFPPAATVYGSHTMAQLRRDLERVRDRGGVALDVQGCSAGVTAVAAAIGPPAGNLRAALSLCGPAETTPTQEAGDTVRIAAMDIWYAASGVARRPTRPARRHDHPRGTARRHQPRLLTPPPPEATA
;
A
#
# COMPACT_ATOMS: atom_id res chain seq x y z
N MET A 1 20.00 31.47 38.65
CA MET A 1 19.31 30.17 38.71
C MET A 1 17.87 30.39 38.29
N THR A 2 17.54 30.07 37.04
CA THR A 2 16.19 30.27 36.49
C THR A 2 15.67 28.91 36.06
N THR A 3 14.80 28.32 36.87
CA THR A 3 14.07 27.11 36.53
C THR A 3 12.90 27.49 35.62
N ALA A 4 13.08 27.32 34.31
CA ALA A 4 11.98 27.35 33.36
C ALA A 4 11.13 26.07 33.54
N GLN A 5 9.98 26.21 34.18
CA GLN A 5 8.94 25.18 34.16
C GLN A 5 8.26 25.20 32.79
N SER A 6 8.50 24.15 32.00
CA SER A 6 7.73 23.87 30.79
C SER A 6 6.30 23.48 31.19
N GLN A 7 5.33 24.36 30.94
CA GLN A 7 3.91 24.08 31.17
C GLN A 7 3.38 23.24 30.00
N GLY A 8 3.30 21.92 30.18
CA GLY A 8 2.52 21.04 29.31
C GLY A 8 1.03 21.34 29.48
N SER A 9 0.29 21.49 28.38
CA SER A 9 -1.16 21.67 28.42
C SER A 9 -1.85 20.54 29.20
N PRO A 10 -2.88 20.83 30.02
CA PRO A 10 -3.57 19.82 30.80
C PRO A 10 -4.24 18.81 29.86
N ILE A 11 -3.91 17.53 30.04
CA ILE A 11 -4.46 16.41 29.26
C ILE A 11 -5.99 16.45 29.34
N THR A 12 -6.65 16.66 28.20
CA THR A 12 -8.10 16.78 28.12
C THR A 12 -8.77 15.43 28.28
N MET A 13 -10.07 15.42 28.56
CA MET A 13 -10.84 14.17 28.63
C MET A 13 -10.80 13.40 27.30
N ILE A 14 -10.73 14.10 26.17
CA ILE A 14 -10.64 13.49 24.83
C ILE A 14 -9.29 12.79 24.67
N ASP A 15 -8.19 13.42 25.10
CA ASP A 15 -6.85 12.82 25.03
C ASP A 15 -6.79 11.52 25.84
N ARG A 16 -7.39 11.51 27.03
CA ARG A 16 -7.46 10.29 27.87
C ARG A 16 -8.24 9.17 27.20
N VAL A 17 -9.35 9.48 26.54
CA VAL A 17 -10.14 8.49 25.79
C VAL A 17 -9.32 7.97 24.61
N ALA A 18 -8.63 8.84 23.87
CA ALA A 18 -7.78 8.45 22.75
C ALA A 18 -6.65 7.51 23.21
N SER A 19 -5.92 7.87 24.28
CA SER A 19 -4.87 7.02 24.84
C SER A 19 -5.40 5.65 25.27
N LEU A 20 -6.59 5.58 25.91
CA LEU A 20 -7.20 4.32 26.31
C LEU A 20 -7.66 3.43 25.15
N LEU A 21 -7.96 4.01 23.99
CA LEU A 21 -8.34 3.24 22.80
C LEU A 21 -7.10 2.78 22.01
N GLN A 22 -6.03 3.58 21.99
CA GLN A 22 -4.80 3.30 21.26
C GLN A 22 -4.02 2.10 21.84
N VAL A 23 -4.16 1.78 23.13
CA VAL A 23 -3.49 0.61 23.75
C VAL A 23 -3.90 -0.73 23.12
N PHE A 24 -5.04 -0.77 22.41
CA PHE A 24 -5.52 -1.98 21.72
C PHE A 24 -4.82 -2.23 20.38
N ASP A 25 -3.92 -1.34 19.93
CA ASP A 25 -3.12 -1.60 18.73
C ASP A 25 -2.28 -2.87 18.90
N GLY A 26 -2.37 -3.78 17.94
CA GLY A 26 -1.77 -5.12 18.00
C GLY A 26 -2.37 -6.11 19.02
N GLN A 27 -3.06 -5.66 20.07
CA GLN A 27 -3.53 -6.47 21.20
C GLN A 27 -5.07 -6.66 21.21
N PRO A 28 -5.59 -7.88 20.96
CA PRO A 28 -7.03 -8.08 20.79
C PRO A 28 -7.84 -7.98 22.08
N ARG A 29 -7.23 -8.23 23.25
CA ARG A 29 -7.89 -8.27 24.55
C ARG A 29 -6.94 -7.80 25.66
N LEU A 30 -7.42 -6.91 26.54
CA LEU A 30 -6.61 -6.36 27.64
C LEU A 30 -7.40 -6.23 28.94
N THR A 31 -6.73 -6.44 30.07
CA THR A 31 -7.30 -6.19 31.40
C THR A 31 -7.23 -4.71 31.79
N LEU A 32 -8.04 -4.28 32.76
CA LEU A 32 -7.99 -2.91 33.31
C LEU A 32 -6.56 -2.52 33.75
N ALA A 33 -5.82 -3.43 34.37
CA ALA A 33 -4.48 -3.14 34.87
C ALA A 33 -3.49 -2.89 33.71
N GLN A 34 -3.59 -3.68 32.63
CA GLN A 34 -2.77 -3.49 31.43
C GLN A 34 -3.11 -2.18 30.73
N ILE A 35 -4.41 -1.89 30.56
CA ILE A 35 -4.89 -0.66 29.92
C ILE A 35 -4.45 0.57 30.69
N ALA A 36 -4.69 0.62 32.00
CA ALA A 36 -4.32 1.76 32.84
C ALA A 36 -2.81 2.02 32.81
N ARG A 37 -2.01 0.95 32.83
CA ARG A 37 -0.55 1.04 32.76
C ARG A 37 -0.07 1.56 31.40
N GLN A 38 -0.58 1.00 30.29
CA GLN A 38 -0.16 1.37 28.93
C GLN A 38 -0.65 2.78 28.53
N ALA A 39 -1.82 3.20 29.02
CA ALA A 39 -2.36 4.54 28.77
C ALA A 39 -1.82 5.58 29.77
N GLU A 40 -0.98 5.19 30.73
CA GLU A 40 -0.42 6.06 31.78
C GLU A 40 -1.49 6.81 32.59
N LEU A 41 -2.61 6.13 32.90
CA LEU A 41 -3.72 6.71 33.66
C LEU A 41 -3.90 6.04 35.03
N PRO A 42 -4.29 6.80 36.07
CA PRO A 42 -4.71 6.21 37.34
C PRO A 42 -5.81 5.17 37.13
N ARG A 43 -5.71 4.03 37.83
CA ARG A 43 -6.62 2.89 37.67
C ARG A 43 -8.10 3.27 37.86
N SER A 44 -8.40 4.17 38.80
CA SER A 44 -9.76 4.66 39.05
C SER A 44 -10.31 5.49 37.88
N SER A 45 -9.50 6.37 37.30
CA SER A 45 -9.83 7.15 36.11
C SER A 45 -10.05 6.25 34.89
N ALA A 46 -9.10 5.34 34.61
CA ALA A 46 -9.22 4.38 33.52
C ALA A 46 -10.50 3.54 33.67
N HIS A 47 -10.80 3.05 34.87
CA HIS A 47 -12.00 2.25 35.11
C HIS A 47 -13.30 3.00 34.76
N ARG A 48 -13.45 4.25 35.23
CA ARG A 48 -14.64 5.08 34.93
C ARG A 48 -14.79 5.33 33.43
N ILE A 49 -13.70 5.62 32.74
CA ILE A 49 -13.73 5.88 31.29
C ILE A 49 -14.09 4.61 30.53
N LEU A 50 -13.45 3.48 30.88
CA LEU A 50 -13.73 2.19 30.25
C LEU A 50 -15.17 1.75 30.44
N GLN A 51 -15.79 1.99 31.61
CA GLN A 51 -17.22 1.74 31.81
C GLN A 51 -18.08 2.52 30.82
N ARG A 52 -17.82 3.83 30.66
CA ARG A 52 -18.54 4.66 29.69
C ARG A 52 -18.31 4.20 28.25
N LEU A 53 -17.10 3.79 27.90
CA LEU A 53 -16.79 3.26 26.57
C LEU A 53 -17.52 1.93 26.28
N VAL A 54 -17.73 1.10 27.31
CA VAL A 54 -18.55 -0.11 27.19
C VAL A 54 -20.03 0.23 27.01
N GLU A 55 -20.57 1.18 27.79
CA GLU A 55 -21.95 1.65 27.63
C GLU A 55 -22.22 2.26 26.25
N LEU A 56 -21.24 2.96 25.67
CA LEU A 56 -21.31 3.51 24.31
C LEU A 56 -21.11 2.46 23.21
N GLY A 57 -20.77 1.21 23.57
CA GLY A 57 -20.48 0.12 22.64
C GLY A 57 -19.13 0.24 21.92
N TRP A 58 -18.28 1.18 22.33
CA TRP A 58 -16.94 1.39 21.75
C TRP A 58 -15.94 0.34 22.24
N LEU A 59 -16.17 -0.18 23.44
CA LEU A 59 -15.50 -1.34 23.99
C LEU A 59 -16.54 -2.42 24.36
N GLU A 60 -16.10 -3.65 24.40
CA GLU A 60 -16.84 -4.77 24.99
C GLU A 60 -16.03 -5.36 26.13
N ARG A 61 -16.72 -5.90 27.13
CA ARG A 61 -16.10 -6.53 28.29
C ARG A 61 -16.53 -7.98 28.40
N GLU A 62 -15.55 -8.89 28.34
CA GLU A 62 -15.72 -10.33 28.59
C GLU A 62 -14.98 -10.68 29.89
N GLY A 63 -15.72 -10.86 30.97
CA GLY A 63 -15.16 -11.09 32.32
C GLY A 63 -14.31 -9.90 32.81
N TYR A 64 -12.99 -10.10 32.89
CA TYR A 64 -12.02 -9.07 33.31
C TYR A 64 -11.25 -8.42 32.15
N GLN A 65 -11.52 -8.86 30.92
CA GLN A 65 -10.86 -8.38 29.72
C GLN A 65 -11.79 -7.45 28.94
N TYR A 66 -11.20 -6.45 28.31
CA TYR A 66 -11.82 -5.52 27.39
C TYR A 66 -11.30 -5.80 25.98
N ARG A 67 -12.12 -5.52 24.98
CA ARG A 67 -11.76 -5.48 23.56
C ARG A 67 -12.47 -4.33 22.86
N LEU A 68 -12.00 -3.95 21.67
CA LEU A 68 -12.73 -3.00 20.81
C LEU A 68 -14.12 -3.57 20.48
N GLY A 69 -15.15 -2.73 20.66
CA GLY A 69 -16.54 -3.11 20.41
C GLY A 69 -16.95 -2.89 18.95
N LEU A 70 -18.00 -3.59 18.52
CA LEU A 70 -18.50 -3.53 17.13
C LEU A 70 -18.81 -2.11 16.64
N ARG A 71 -19.24 -1.20 17.53
CA ARG A 71 -19.56 0.19 17.17
C ARG A 71 -18.40 0.94 16.53
N MET A 72 -17.16 0.65 16.95
CA MET A 72 -15.96 1.27 16.36
C MET A 72 -15.79 0.85 14.90
N PHE A 73 -16.06 -0.41 14.57
CA PHE A 73 -16.05 -0.90 13.20
C PHE A 73 -17.17 -0.26 12.36
N GLU A 74 -18.38 -0.12 12.90
CA GLU A 74 -19.49 0.54 12.19
C GLU A 74 -19.18 2.00 11.84
N LEU A 75 -18.49 2.72 12.72
CA LEU A 75 -18.10 4.11 12.48
C LEU A 75 -16.94 4.20 11.47
N GLY A 76 -15.91 3.37 11.64
CA GLY A 76 -14.76 3.32 10.73
C GLY A 76 -15.14 2.87 9.32
N SER A 77 -15.98 1.83 9.20
CA SER A 77 -16.46 1.34 7.90
C SER A 77 -17.25 2.40 7.13
N LYS A 78 -17.95 3.31 7.80
CA LYS A 78 -18.63 4.45 7.12
C LYS A 78 -17.64 5.44 6.50
N VAL A 79 -16.45 5.60 7.07
CA VAL A 79 -15.38 6.43 6.48
C VAL A 79 -14.86 5.73 5.22
N VAL A 80 -14.56 4.44 5.31
CA VAL A 80 -14.00 3.65 4.21
C VAL A 80 -15.01 3.44 3.06
N GLN A 81 -16.28 3.14 3.36
CA GLN A 81 -17.33 2.91 2.36
C GLN A 81 -17.77 4.18 1.61
N ARG A 82 -17.60 5.36 2.21
CA ARG A 82 -17.90 6.64 1.54
C ARG A 82 -16.85 7.03 0.51
N GLU A 83 -15.69 6.38 0.54
CA GLU A 83 -14.61 6.69 -0.38
C GLU A 83 -14.81 5.94 -1.70
N ARG A 84 -15.22 6.66 -2.75
CA ARG A 84 -15.32 6.13 -4.13
C ARG A 84 -14.06 5.40 -4.56
N LEU A 85 -12.90 5.87 -4.09
CA LEU A 85 -11.61 5.23 -4.34
C LEU A 85 -11.55 3.81 -3.81
N HIS A 86 -11.94 3.59 -2.55
CA HIS A 86 -11.89 2.26 -1.94
C HIS A 86 -12.78 1.25 -2.70
N GLN A 87 -14.01 1.65 -3.05
CA GLN A 87 -14.90 0.80 -3.84
C GLN A 87 -14.33 0.50 -5.23
N ALA A 88 -13.69 1.49 -5.87
CA ALA A 88 -13.02 1.30 -7.15
C ALA A 88 -11.81 0.36 -7.05
N CYS A 89 -11.10 0.31 -5.91
CA CYS A 89 -9.95 -0.55 -5.71
C CYS A 89 -10.30 -2.05 -5.70
N LEU A 90 -11.42 -2.44 -5.07
CA LEU A 90 -11.70 -3.84 -4.73
C LEU A 90 -11.60 -4.80 -5.94
N PRO A 91 -12.22 -4.54 -7.11
CA PRO A 91 -12.14 -5.45 -8.24
C PRO A 91 -10.70 -5.64 -8.74
N PHE A 92 -9.89 -4.58 -8.75
CA PHE A 92 -8.50 -4.64 -9.17
C PHE A 92 -7.64 -5.38 -8.15
N MET A 93 -7.89 -5.18 -6.86
CA MET A 93 -7.19 -5.90 -5.79
C MET A 93 -7.43 -7.41 -5.89
N TYR A 94 -8.68 -7.84 -6.10
CA TYR A 94 -8.99 -9.25 -6.31
C TYR A 94 -8.32 -9.82 -7.58
N ALA A 95 -8.35 -9.07 -8.69
CA ALA A 95 -7.73 -9.49 -9.93
C ALA A 95 -6.21 -9.66 -9.78
N LEU A 96 -5.54 -8.70 -9.13
CA LEU A 96 -4.11 -8.75 -8.83
C LEU A 96 -3.74 -9.94 -7.95
N HIS A 97 -4.47 -10.14 -6.86
CA HIS A 97 -4.22 -11.28 -5.98
C HIS A 97 -4.36 -12.60 -6.73
N ARG A 98 -5.44 -12.73 -7.53
CA ARG A 98 -5.71 -13.94 -8.30
C ARG A 98 -4.66 -14.21 -9.38
N SER A 99 -4.12 -13.19 -10.04
CA SER A 99 -3.14 -13.37 -11.11
C SER A 99 -1.71 -13.56 -10.61
N THR A 100 -1.35 -12.93 -9.50
CA THR A 100 0.04 -12.92 -8.99
C THR A 100 0.27 -13.89 -7.83
N GLY A 101 -0.80 -14.26 -7.10
CA GLY A 101 -0.70 -14.97 -5.82
C GLY A 101 -0.13 -14.13 -4.67
N LEU A 102 0.25 -12.87 -4.92
CA LEU A 102 0.79 -11.95 -3.93
C LEU A 102 -0.33 -11.34 -3.09
N THR A 103 -0.04 -10.98 -1.85
CA THR A 103 -0.98 -10.23 -1.02
C THR A 103 -1.05 -8.80 -1.53
N VAL A 104 -2.26 -8.26 -1.62
CA VAL A 104 -2.52 -6.91 -2.10
C VAL A 104 -3.01 -6.04 -0.95
N HIS A 105 -2.39 -4.87 -0.76
CA HIS A 105 -2.81 -3.88 0.22
C HIS A 105 -3.21 -2.57 -0.45
N LEU A 106 -4.32 -2.00 0.02
CA LEU A 106 -4.64 -0.59 -0.18
C LEU A 106 -4.20 0.17 1.06
N SER A 107 -3.37 1.19 0.89
CA SER A 107 -2.84 1.98 1.99
C SER A 107 -3.05 3.47 1.77
N ALA A 108 -3.23 4.23 2.85
CA ALA A 108 -3.29 5.69 2.80
C ALA A 108 -2.21 6.31 3.69
N LEU A 109 -1.63 7.43 3.24
CA LEU A 109 -0.67 8.20 4.03
C LEU A 109 -1.41 9.07 5.04
N VAL A 110 -1.16 8.85 6.34
CA VAL A 110 -1.74 9.56 7.46
C VAL A 110 -0.64 9.93 8.45
N SER A 111 -0.37 11.23 8.61
CA SER A 111 0.57 11.77 9.62
C SER A 111 1.96 11.12 9.59
N GLY A 112 2.54 10.90 8.41
CA GLY A 112 3.89 10.31 8.27
C GLY A 112 3.95 8.79 8.28
N GLU A 113 2.80 8.13 8.40
CA GLU A 113 2.66 6.68 8.37
C GLU A 113 1.71 6.25 7.25
N VAL A 114 1.85 5.01 6.80
CA VAL A 114 0.82 4.36 5.98
C VAL A 114 -0.12 3.56 6.86
N LEU A 115 -1.41 3.74 6.65
CA LEU A 115 -2.50 2.96 7.24
C LEU A 115 -3.04 1.99 6.19
N HIS A 116 -3.06 0.69 6.50
CA HIS A 116 -3.65 -0.32 5.62
C HIS A 116 -5.17 -0.32 5.73
N LEU A 117 -5.83 0.10 4.65
CA LEU A 117 -7.28 0.26 4.57
C LEU A 117 -8.01 -0.99 4.06
N GLU A 118 -7.32 -1.82 3.27
CA GLU A 118 -7.88 -3.07 2.72
C GLU A 118 -6.74 -4.07 2.46
N ARG A 119 -7.06 -5.36 2.53
CA ARG A 119 -6.09 -6.43 2.31
C ARG A 119 -6.74 -7.65 1.66
N ILE A 120 -6.20 -8.09 0.53
CA ILE A 120 -6.56 -9.36 -0.12
C ILE A 120 -5.36 -10.32 -0.06
N GLY A 121 -5.51 -11.43 0.66
CA GLY A 121 -4.49 -12.46 0.85
C GLY A 121 -3.92 -12.53 2.27
N ASP A 122 -3.42 -13.70 2.68
CA ASP A 122 -3.08 -14.01 4.07
C ASP A 122 -1.57 -13.94 4.38
N TRP A 123 -0.73 -13.61 3.41
CA TRP A 123 0.71 -13.48 3.60
C TRP A 123 1.15 -12.01 3.78
N PRO A 124 2.17 -11.68 4.60
CA PRO A 124 2.78 -12.55 5.58
C PRO A 124 1.79 -12.83 6.72
N LYS A 125 1.83 -14.07 7.24
CA LYS A 125 0.99 -14.49 8.39
C LYS A 125 1.48 -13.92 9.72
N LYS A 126 2.71 -13.38 9.75
CA LYS A 126 3.37 -12.80 10.92
C LYS A 126 3.79 -11.36 10.62
N GLY A 127 3.71 -10.50 11.63
CA GLY A 127 4.04 -9.07 11.54
C GLY A 127 2.81 -8.20 11.74
N GLU A 128 2.77 -7.46 12.86
CA GLU A 128 1.62 -6.62 13.25
C GLU A 128 1.35 -5.51 12.22
N GLY A 129 2.41 -4.96 11.61
CA GLY A 129 2.34 -3.89 10.62
C GLY A 129 1.65 -4.22 9.28
N TRP A 130 1.28 -5.48 9.03
CA TRP A 130 0.66 -5.92 7.76
C TRP A 130 -0.83 -6.25 7.90
N ARG A 131 -1.41 -6.05 9.08
CA ARG A 131 -2.83 -6.30 9.36
C ARG A 131 -3.69 -5.14 8.84
N LEU A 132 -4.96 -5.41 8.57
CA LEU A 132 -5.94 -4.37 8.30
C LEU A 132 -5.99 -3.40 9.49
N GLY A 133 -5.91 -2.09 9.23
CA GLY A 133 -5.86 -1.05 10.24
C GLY A 133 -4.49 -0.85 10.90
N ALA A 134 -3.48 -1.65 10.56
CA ALA A 134 -2.13 -1.46 11.07
C ALA A 134 -1.42 -0.29 10.39
N ARG A 135 -0.45 0.27 11.11
CA ARG A 135 0.38 1.40 10.68
C ARG A 135 1.82 0.98 10.44
N GLN A 136 2.46 1.63 9.47
CA GLN A 136 3.89 1.50 9.23
C GLN A 136 4.49 2.87 8.90
N PRO A 137 5.72 3.19 9.33
CA PRO A 137 6.38 4.43 8.93
C PRO A 137 6.44 4.56 7.41
N ALA A 138 6.03 5.72 6.88
CA ALA A 138 6.01 5.94 5.43
C ALA A 138 7.41 5.84 4.82
N VAL A 139 8.44 6.17 5.60
CA VAL A 139 9.85 6.12 5.21
C VAL A 139 10.37 4.69 5.00
N HIS A 140 9.79 3.69 5.67
CA HIS A 140 10.19 2.29 5.54
C HIS A 140 9.32 1.53 4.54
N SER A 141 8.04 1.85 4.45
CA SER A 141 7.11 1.11 3.59
C SER A 141 7.27 1.46 2.10
N ALA A 142 7.10 0.47 1.22
CA ALA A 142 7.02 0.72 -0.22
C ALA A 142 5.85 1.66 -0.56
N ALA A 143 4.67 1.44 0.03
CA ALA A 143 3.49 2.28 -0.18
C ALA A 143 3.74 3.75 0.22
N GLY A 144 4.37 3.98 1.37
CA GLY A 144 4.66 5.33 1.86
C GLY A 144 5.65 6.05 0.94
N ARG A 145 6.73 5.37 0.54
CA ARG A 145 7.69 5.93 -0.42
C ARG A 145 7.08 6.17 -1.80
N ALA A 146 6.18 5.32 -2.28
CA ALA A 146 5.46 5.55 -3.54
C ALA A 146 4.64 6.84 -3.49
N ILE A 147 3.95 7.10 -2.38
CA ILE A 147 3.16 8.33 -2.17
C ILE A 147 4.08 9.54 -2.04
N LEU A 148 5.09 9.48 -1.16
CA LEU A 148 6.00 10.60 -0.92
C LEU A 148 6.78 11.00 -2.18
N ALA A 149 7.11 10.05 -3.06
CA ALA A 149 7.78 10.32 -4.32
C ALA A 149 6.95 11.20 -5.28
N GLN A 150 5.61 11.19 -5.16
CA GLN A 150 4.73 12.04 -5.96
C GLN A 150 4.53 13.44 -5.36
N LEU A 151 4.92 13.64 -4.09
CA LEU A 151 4.73 14.90 -3.39
C LEU A 151 5.99 15.76 -3.49
N ASP A 152 5.77 17.07 -3.51
CA ASP A 152 6.84 18.01 -3.21
C ASP A 152 7.25 17.86 -1.75
N GLU A 153 8.53 18.06 -1.46
CA GLU A 153 9.07 17.88 -0.09
C GLU A 153 8.36 18.80 0.92
N ALA A 154 7.94 20.00 0.50
CA ALA A 154 7.16 20.94 1.32
C ALA A 154 5.77 20.39 1.73
N GLN A 155 5.27 19.37 1.04
CA GLN A 155 3.98 18.73 1.32
C GLN A 155 4.12 17.44 2.13
N TRP A 156 5.34 17.05 2.49
CA TRP A 156 5.56 15.88 3.32
C TRP A 156 5.00 16.12 4.72
N PRO A 157 4.33 15.12 5.32
CA PRO A 157 3.99 15.19 6.73
C PRO A 157 5.27 15.19 7.58
N GLU A 158 5.13 15.41 8.88
CA GLU A 158 6.23 15.14 9.81
C GLU A 158 6.62 13.65 9.72
N LEU A 159 7.89 13.37 9.41
CA LEU A 159 8.40 12.01 9.20
C LEU A 159 9.25 11.58 10.38
N ALA A 160 8.82 10.51 11.05
CA ALA A 160 9.62 9.82 12.04
C ALA A 160 10.52 8.77 11.38
N PHE A 161 11.73 8.60 11.93
CA PHE A 161 12.69 7.57 11.53
C PHE A 161 12.93 6.62 12.72
N PRO A 162 11.94 5.78 13.09
CA PRO A 162 12.14 4.79 14.13
C PRO A 162 13.24 3.81 13.70
N PRO A 163 13.85 3.07 14.63
CA PRO A 163 14.78 2.00 14.27
C PRO A 163 14.14 1.08 13.24
N ALA A 164 14.76 0.95 12.07
CA ALA A 164 14.21 0.09 11.03
C ALA A 164 14.26 -1.37 11.49
N ALA A 165 13.25 -2.15 11.07
CA ALA A 165 13.16 -3.56 11.44
C ALA A 165 14.33 -4.39 10.89
N THR A 166 15.02 -3.89 9.86
CA THR A 166 16.21 -4.51 9.28
C THR A 166 17.25 -3.45 8.90
N VAL A 167 18.47 -3.91 8.62
CA VAL A 167 19.59 -3.08 8.14
C VAL A 167 19.37 -2.48 6.75
N TYR A 168 18.33 -2.90 6.03
CA TYR A 168 18.03 -2.46 4.66
C TYR A 168 17.07 -1.27 4.62
N GLY A 169 16.50 -0.86 5.76
CA GLY A 169 15.59 0.29 5.85
C GLY A 169 16.30 1.64 5.70
N SER A 170 15.55 2.66 5.32
CA SER A 170 16.05 4.04 5.26
C SER A 170 16.04 4.64 6.68
N HIS A 171 17.20 5.06 7.18
CA HIS A 171 17.36 5.54 8.56
C HIS A 171 17.48 7.06 8.68
N THR A 172 17.58 7.77 7.56
CA THR A 172 17.86 9.20 7.52
C THR A 172 17.09 9.90 6.41
N MET A 173 16.85 11.20 6.58
CA MET A 173 16.26 12.04 5.55
C MET A 173 17.05 12.01 4.23
N ALA A 174 18.39 12.00 4.31
CA ALA A 174 19.24 11.93 3.12
C ALA A 174 19.17 10.58 2.38
N GLN A 175 18.99 9.47 3.10
CA GLN A 175 18.69 8.18 2.47
C GLN A 175 17.30 8.18 1.85
N LEU A 176 16.30 8.70 2.56
CA LEU A 176 14.94 8.78 2.03
C LEU A 176 14.89 9.58 0.72
N ARG A 177 15.52 10.76 0.64
CA ARG A 177 15.56 11.55 -0.60
C ARG A 177 16.10 10.74 -1.79
N ARG A 178 17.23 10.05 -1.61
CA ARG A 178 17.82 9.15 -2.63
C ARG A 178 16.90 7.99 -2.98
N ASP A 179 16.19 7.43 -2.01
CA ASP A 179 15.23 6.37 -2.26
C ASP A 179 14.08 6.87 -3.12
N LEU A 180 13.54 8.05 -2.83
CA LEU A 180 12.44 8.64 -3.58
C LEU A 180 12.86 9.07 -4.99
N GLU A 181 14.10 9.50 -5.20
CA GLU A 181 14.68 9.66 -6.54
C GLU A 181 14.64 8.34 -7.32
N ARG A 182 15.09 7.23 -6.72
CA ARG A 182 15.00 5.90 -7.35
C ARG A 182 13.55 5.47 -7.65
N VAL A 183 12.59 5.86 -6.81
CA VAL A 183 11.16 5.62 -7.08
C VAL A 183 10.71 6.41 -8.32
N ARG A 184 11.11 7.68 -8.44
CA ARG A 184 10.79 8.53 -9.60
C ARG A 184 11.42 7.99 -10.89
N ASP A 185 12.68 7.57 -10.83
CA ASP A 185 13.40 6.97 -11.98
C ASP A 185 12.73 5.70 -12.50
N ARG A 186 12.07 4.95 -11.61
CA ARG A 186 11.27 3.74 -11.94
C ARG A 186 9.84 4.06 -12.36
N GLY A 187 9.53 5.31 -12.67
CA GLY A 187 8.19 5.74 -13.08
C GLY A 187 7.16 5.68 -11.96
N GLY A 188 7.58 5.95 -10.71
CA GLY A 188 6.71 6.00 -9.54
C GLY A 188 6.53 4.67 -8.80
N VAL A 189 7.32 3.64 -9.15
CA VAL A 189 7.26 2.32 -8.51
C VAL A 189 8.27 2.25 -7.37
N ALA A 190 7.76 2.12 -6.15
CA ALA A 190 8.58 1.89 -4.97
C ALA A 190 8.82 0.40 -4.75
N LEU A 191 10.05 0.06 -4.43
CA LEU A 191 10.48 -1.31 -4.14
C LEU A 191 11.12 -1.35 -2.76
N ASP A 192 10.56 -2.17 -1.89
CA ASP A 192 11.13 -2.54 -0.60
C ASP A 192 11.53 -4.03 -0.65
N VAL A 193 12.83 -4.31 -0.52
CA VAL A 193 13.35 -5.68 -0.45
C VAL A 193 13.92 -5.87 0.95
N GLN A 194 13.14 -6.53 1.79
CA GLN A 194 13.47 -6.83 3.18
C GLN A 194 13.75 -5.61 4.08
N GLY A 195 13.42 -4.38 3.68
CA GLY A 195 13.67 -3.17 4.46
C GLY A 195 12.65 -2.97 5.57
N CYS A 196 11.36 -3.09 5.26
CA CYS A 196 10.31 -2.97 6.27
C CYS A 196 10.19 -4.23 7.14
N SER A 197 10.49 -5.41 6.60
CA SER A 197 10.41 -6.68 7.33
C SER A 197 11.30 -7.73 6.69
N ALA A 198 12.08 -8.45 7.51
CA ALA A 198 12.97 -9.50 7.01
C ALA A 198 12.19 -10.58 6.24
N GLY A 199 12.72 -11.00 5.10
CA GLY A 199 12.08 -12.01 4.23
C GLY A 199 10.88 -11.50 3.43
N VAL A 200 10.52 -10.21 3.52
CA VAL A 200 9.40 -9.61 2.78
C VAL A 200 9.89 -8.70 1.67
N THR A 201 9.37 -8.91 0.46
CA THR A 201 9.49 -7.94 -0.63
C THR A 201 8.12 -7.31 -0.88
N ALA A 202 8.08 -5.99 -0.97
CA ALA A 202 6.90 -5.22 -1.31
C ALA A 202 7.17 -4.28 -2.48
N VAL A 203 6.23 -4.23 -3.43
CA VAL A 203 6.27 -3.35 -4.58
C VAL A 203 5.01 -2.50 -4.59
N ALA A 204 5.13 -1.19 -4.74
CA ALA A 204 4.00 -0.29 -4.61
C ALA A 204 3.99 0.83 -5.65
N ALA A 205 2.79 1.29 -5.97
CA ALA A 205 2.55 2.48 -6.78
C ALA A 205 1.46 3.33 -6.13
N ALA A 206 1.63 4.65 -6.14
CA ALA A 206 0.62 5.57 -5.65
C ALA A 206 -0.54 5.71 -6.66
N ILE A 207 -1.75 5.86 -6.12
CA ILE A 207 -2.99 5.90 -6.89
C ILE A 207 -3.34 7.34 -7.22
N GLY A 208 -3.37 7.66 -8.51
CA GLY A 208 -3.72 8.99 -9.00
C GLY A 208 -2.62 10.04 -8.77
N PRO A 209 -2.89 11.30 -9.17
CA PRO A 209 -1.98 12.41 -8.96
C PRO A 209 -2.00 12.90 -7.50
N PRO A 210 -0.96 13.61 -7.06
CA PRO A 210 -0.83 14.12 -5.69
C PRO A 210 -1.89 15.15 -5.27
N ALA A 211 -2.65 15.71 -6.23
CA ALA A 211 -3.67 16.73 -6.00
C ALA A 211 -5.04 16.18 -5.54
N GLY A 212 -5.18 14.86 -5.36
CA GLY A 212 -6.40 14.24 -4.82
C GLY A 212 -6.54 14.36 -3.30
N ASN A 213 -7.78 14.30 -2.79
CA ASN A 213 -8.07 14.36 -1.35
C ASN A 213 -7.52 13.16 -0.56
N LEU A 214 -7.23 12.04 -1.23
CA LEU A 214 -6.72 10.83 -0.59
C LEU A 214 -5.37 10.44 -1.18
N ARG A 215 -4.33 10.58 -0.37
CA ARG A 215 -2.97 10.12 -0.69
C ARG A 215 -2.88 8.62 -0.46
N ALA A 216 -3.23 7.84 -1.48
CA ALA A 216 -3.28 6.37 -1.41
C ALA A 216 -2.25 5.69 -2.30
N ALA A 217 -1.93 4.44 -1.96
CA ALA A 217 -1.12 3.56 -2.77
C ALA A 217 -1.67 2.13 -2.75
N LEU A 218 -1.38 1.43 -3.84
CA LEU A 218 -1.57 0.01 -3.96
C LEU A 218 -0.22 -0.67 -3.80
N SER A 219 -0.14 -1.75 -3.03
CA SER A 219 1.09 -2.56 -2.93
C SER A 219 0.83 -4.04 -3.05
N LEU A 220 1.82 -4.74 -3.61
CA LEU A 220 1.92 -6.20 -3.68
C LEU A 220 3.05 -6.65 -2.76
N CYS A 221 2.81 -7.63 -1.92
CA CYS A 221 3.86 -8.21 -1.08
C CYS A 221 3.90 -9.73 -1.12
N GLY A 222 5.12 -10.27 -1.05
CA GLY A 222 5.41 -11.69 -1.10
C GLY A 222 6.78 -12.03 -0.54
N PRO A 223 7.14 -13.34 -0.49
CA PRO A 223 8.42 -13.79 0.00
C PRO A 223 9.56 -13.19 -0.82
N ALA A 224 10.61 -12.71 -0.15
CA ALA A 224 11.69 -11.97 -0.81
C ALA A 224 12.43 -12.76 -1.90
N GLU A 225 12.51 -14.08 -1.74
CA GLU A 225 13.22 -14.99 -2.64
C GLU A 225 12.45 -15.27 -3.94
N THR A 226 11.12 -15.19 -3.92
CA THR A 226 10.26 -15.65 -5.02
C THR A 226 9.44 -14.54 -5.67
N THR A 227 9.41 -13.33 -5.09
CA THR A 227 8.59 -12.23 -5.61
C THR A 227 9.21 -11.62 -6.88
N PRO A 228 8.54 -11.69 -8.04
CA PRO A 228 9.05 -11.11 -9.29
C PRO A 228 8.88 -9.59 -9.30
N THR A 229 9.88 -8.87 -8.82
CA THR A 229 9.79 -7.42 -8.53
C THR A 229 9.45 -6.55 -9.75
N GLN A 230 9.98 -6.88 -10.93
CA GLN A 230 9.73 -6.13 -12.16
C GLN A 230 8.29 -6.30 -12.63
N GLU A 231 7.83 -7.56 -12.79
CA GLU A 231 6.45 -7.87 -13.21
C GLU A 231 5.42 -7.35 -12.20
N ALA A 232 5.69 -7.51 -10.90
CA ALA A 232 4.85 -6.96 -9.85
C ALA A 232 4.80 -5.42 -9.91
N GLY A 233 5.93 -4.77 -10.20
CA GLY A 233 6.03 -3.32 -10.37
C GLY A 233 5.21 -2.79 -11.54
N ASP A 234 5.30 -3.44 -12.69
CA ASP A 234 4.49 -3.06 -13.86
C ASP A 234 3.00 -3.28 -13.62
N THR A 235 2.64 -4.42 -13.04
CA THR A 235 1.24 -4.78 -12.80
C THR A 235 0.60 -3.85 -11.75
N VAL A 236 1.29 -3.57 -10.64
CA VAL A 236 0.76 -2.66 -9.59
C VAL A 236 0.63 -1.23 -10.09
N ARG A 237 1.57 -0.76 -10.93
CA ARG A 237 1.52 0.57 -11.54
C ARG A 237 0.33 0.71 -12.50
N ILE A 238 0.11 -0.28 -13.36
CA ILE A 238 -1.03 -0.29 -14.28
C ILE A 238 -2.35 -0.29 -13.48
N ALA A 239 -2.45 -1.15 -12.47
CA ALA A 239 -3.65 -1.23 -11.63
C ALA A 239 -3.91 0.08 -10.86
N ALA A 240 -2.87 0.70 -10.29
CA ALA A 240 -3.02 1.98 -9.59
C ALA A 240 -3.55 3.08 -10.53
N MET A 241 -3.08 3.11 -11.78
CA MET A 241 -3.59 4.03 -12.79
C MET A 241 -5.05 3.74 -13.17
N ASP A 242 -5.41 2.47 -13.33
CA ASP A 242 -6.78 2.06 -13.69
C ASP A 242 -7.79 2.34 -12.58
N ILE A 243 -7.40 2.09 -11.33
CA ILE A 243 -8.17 2.44 -10.14
C ILE A 243 -8.43 3.95 -10.11
N TRP A 244 -7.41 4.78 -10.38
CA TRP A 244 -7.58 6.22 -10.41
C TRP A 244 -8.60 6.66 -11.45
N TYR A 245 -8.54 6.13 -12.68
CA TYR A 245 -9.52 6.45 -13.72
C TYR A 245 -10.93 6.01 -13.33
N ALA A 246 -11.07 4.80 -12.77
CA ALA A 246 -12.36 4.29 -12.30
C ALA A 246 -12.95 5.16 -11.17
N ALA A 247 -12.12 5.61 -10.23
CA ALA A 247 -12.55 6.42 -9.09
C ALA A 247 -12.84 7.88 -9.45
N SER A 248 -12.08 8.46 -10.38
CA SER A 248 -12.21 9.86 -10.80
C SER A 248 -13.32 10.08 -11.84
N GLY A 249 -13.81 9.03 -12.49
CA GLY A 249 -14.78 9.12 -13.58
C GLY A 249 -14.19 9.73 -14.86
N VAL A 250 -12.86 9.93 -14.91
CA VAL A 250 -12.15 10.39 -16.11
C VAL A 250 -11.99 9.20 -17.05
N ALA A 251 -12.49 9.30 -18.28
CA ALA A 251 -12.34 8.22 -19.25
C ALA A 251 -10.86 8.01 -19.60
N ARG A 252 -10.37 6.77 -19.46
CA ARG A 252 -9.05 6.38 -19.96
C ARG A 252 -9.05 6.55 -21.48
N ARG A 253 -8.17 7.41 -22.03
CA ARG A 253 -7.92 7.40 -23.48
C ARG A 253 -7.35 6.03 -23.81
N PRO A 254 -7.98 5.22 -24.67
CA PRO A 254 -7.45 3.91 -25.01
C PRO A 254 -6.03 4.09 -25.54
N THR A 255 -5.07 3.40 -24.92
CA THR A 255 -3.71 3.30 -25.46
C THR A 255 -3.84 2.70 -26.84
N ARG A 256 -3.67 3.54 -27.86
CA ARG A 256 -3.70 3.12 -29.27
C ARG A 256 -2.69 1.98 -29.38
N PRO A 257 -3.09 0.75 -29.76
CA PRO A 257 -2.14 -0.33 -29.90
C PRO A 257 -1.05 0.15 -30.85
N ALA A 258 0.22 -0.04 -30.45
CA ALA A 258 1.37 0.29 -31.27
C ALA A 258 1.07 -0.23 -32.67
N ARG A 259 1.02 0.68 -33.65
CA ARG A 259 0.85 0.30 -35.06
C ARG A 259 1.91 -0.76 -35.31
N ARG A 260 1.47 -2.01 -35.54
CA ARG A 260 2.35 -3.03 -36.10
C ARG A 260 2.97 -2.37 -37.32
N HIS A 261 4.29 -2.22 -37.31
CA HIS A 261 5.01 -1.81 -38.51
C HIS A 261 4.71 -2.87 -39.55
N ASP A 262 3.77 -2.57 -40.46
CA ASP A 262 3.64 -3.29 -41.71
C ASP A 262 5.00 -3.19 -42.41
N HIS A 263 5.75 -4.28 -42.34
CA HIS A 263 6.87 -4.49 -43.25
C HIS A 263 6.28 -4.47 -44.66
N PRO A 264 6.75 -3.61 -45.56
CA PRO A 264 6.36 -3.72 -46.96
C PRO A 264 6.89 -5.08 -47.44
N ARG A 265 5.99 -6.02 -47.73
CA ARG A 265 6.31 -7.23 -48.47
C ARG A 265 6.82 -6.78 -49.84
N GLY A 266 8.14 -6.73 -49.95
CA GLY A 266 8.84 -6.54 -51.21
C GLY A 266 8.33 -7.53 -52.25
N THR A 267 8.02 -7.00 -53.41
CA THR A 267 7.53 -7.68 -54.59
C THR A 267 8.45 -8.84 -54.98
N ALA A 268 8.00 -10.07 -54.78
CA ALA A 268 8.62 -11.24 -55.38
C ALA A 268 8.45 -11.14 -56.91
N ARG A 269 9.55 -10.81 -57.59
CA ARG A 269 9.69 -10.93 -59.04
C ARG A 269 9.32 -12.36 -59.45
N ARG A 270 8.29 -12.49 -60.29
CA ARG A 270 7.99 -13.72 -61.02
C ARG A 270 9.16 -14.03 -61.97
N HIS A 271 10.01 -14.98 -61.61
CA HIS A 271 10.85 -15.68 -62.59
C HIS A 271 10.00 -16.76 -63.25
N GLN A 272 9.71 -16.58 -64.55
CA GLN A 272 9.17 -17.64 -65.41
C GLN A 272 10.21 -18.75 -65.55
N PRO A 273 9.87 -20.03 -65.39
CA PRO A 273 10.72 -21.12 -65.84
C PRO A 273 10.62 -21.22 -67.38
N ARG A 274 11.76 -21.15 -68.06
CA ARG A 274 11.90 -21.43 -69.50
C ARG A 274 11.44 -22.87 -69.77
N LEU A 275 10.46 -23.03 -70.66
CA LEU A 275 10.12 -24.33 -71.25
C LEU A 275 11.34 -24.90 -71.98
N LEU A 276 11.81 -26.06 -71.52
CA LEU A 276 12.79 -26.89 -72.20
C LEU A 276 12.07 -27.62 -73.34
N THR A 277 12.46 -27.33 -74.58
CA THR A 277 11.99 -28.04 -75.78
C THR A 277 12.69 -29.41 -75.85
N PRO A 278 11.99 -30.52 -76.15
CA PRO A 278 12.62 -31.83 -76.33
C PRO A 278 13.32 -31.94 -77.70
N PRO A 279 14.41 -32.71 -77.82
CA PRO A 279 15.12 -32.92 -79.08
C PRO A 279 14.38 -33.87 -80.03
N PRO A 280 14.60 -33.78 -81.35
CA PRO A 280 13.95 -34.64 -82.35
C PRO A 280 14.52 -36.07 -82.33
N PRO A 281 13.74 -37.08 -82.79
CA PRO A 281 14.17 -38.47 -82.78
C PRO A 281 15.15 -38.79 -83.92
N GLU A 282 16.26 -39.44 -83.58
CA GLU A 282 17.17 -40.08 -84.54
C GLU A 282 16.51 -41.33 -85.12
N ALA A 283 16.46 -41.40 -86.46
CA ALA A 283 16.02 -42.56 -87.20
C ALA A 283 17.23 -43.43 -87.57
N THR A 284 17.19 -44.70 -87.18
CA THR A 284 18.14 -45.74 -87.63
C THR A 284 17.39 -46.73 -88.51
N ALA A 285 17.56 -46.60 -89.83
CA ALA A 285 17.67 -47.65 -90.86
C ALA A 285 17.59 -46.99 -92.25
#